data_AF-Q3AXM5-F1
#
_entry.id   AF-Q3AXM5-F1
#
_cell.length_a   1.000
_cell.length_b   1.000
_cell.length_c   1.000
_cell.angle_alpha   90.00
_cell.angle_beta   90.00
_cell.angle_gamma   90.00
#
_symmetry.space_group_name_H-M   'P 1'
#
loop_
_entity.id
_entity.type
_entity.pdbx_description
1 polymer ?
#
loop_
_entity_poly.entity_id
_entity_poly.type
_entity_poly.pdbx_seq_one_letter_code
_entity_poly.pdbx_strand_id
1 'polypeptide(L)'
;MHLRIFKSGPQRRSEIARLIKVQRSVVDSLWLLRRSTDGGTDYVLFRGGDEPVEMLEGYHLPPQMPFIKRRKWLNRADAQSCRRRLERSEGYRHGAPLF
;
A
#
# COMPACT_ATOMS: atom_id res chain seq x y z
N MET A 1 19.75 -46.37 43.21
CA MET A 1 20.12 -45.19 44.03
C MET A 1 20.22 -43.97 43.12
N HIS A 2 19.69 -42.81 43.58
CA HIS A 2 19.81 -41.42 43.09
C HIS A 2 19.41 -41.11 41.63
N LEU A 3 18.23 -40.53 41.32
CA LEU A 3 17.61 -39.19 41.56
C LEU A 3 17.88 -38.15 40.44
N ARG A 4 16.82 -37.97 39.63
CA ARG A 4 16.29 -36.79 38.88
C ARG A 4 17.18 -35.56 38.65
N ILE A 5 17.14 -35.03 37.40
CA ILE A 5 16.78 -33.63 37.10
C ILE A 5 16.00 -33.55 35.76
N PHE A 6 14.75 -33.06 35.81
CA PHE A 6 14.00 -32.50 34.68
C PHE A 6 14.58 -31.13 34.31
N LYS A 7 14.83 -30.82 33.02
CA LYS A 7 14.60 -29.46 32.46
C LYS A 7 14.26 -29.48 30.95
N SER A 8 13.01 -29.10 30.71
CA SER A 8 12.35 -28.47 29.55
C SER A 8 13.17 -27.68 28.51
N GLY A 9 12.92 -27.97 27.22
CA GLY A 9 12.74 -27.04 26.08
C GLY A 9 13.92 -26.15 25.62
N PRO A 10 13.88 -25.54 24.40
CA PRO A 10 12.69 -25.34 23.55
C PRO A 10 12.82 -25.86 22.10
N GLN A 11 11.81 -26.62 21.65
CA GLN A 11 11.23 -26.43 20.32
C GLN A 11 10.89 -24.95 20.15
N ARG A 12 11.41 -24.27 19.11
CA ARG A 12 10.85 -23.02 18.51
C ARG A 12 11.96 -22.27 17.78
N ARG A 13 12.29 -22.59 16.53
CA ARG A 13 12.97 -21.61 15.63
C ARG A 13 12.64 -21.72 14.14
N SER A 14 11.80 -22.64 13.69
CA SER A 14 11.52 -22.80 12.25
C SER A 14 10.15 -22.29 11.77
N GLU A 15 9.24 -21.82 12.64
CA GLU A 15 7.92 -21.30 12.22
C GLU A 15 7.85 -19.77 12.06
N ILE A 16 8.83 -19.00 12.56
CA ILE A 16 8.73 -17.52 12.58
C ILE A 16 9.11 -16.90 11.22
N ALA A 17 9.92 -17.58 10.40
CA ALA A 17 10.37 -17.04 9.11
C ALA A 17 9.35 -17.22 7.96
N ARG A 18 8.28 -18.01 8.13
CA ARG A 18 7.17 -18.09 7.18
C ARG A 18 6.01 -17.14 7.49
N LEU A 19 6.13 -16.35 8.55
CA LEU A 19 5.19 -15.26 8.88
C LEU A 19 5.68 -13.87 8.45
N ILE A 20 6.75 -13.77 7.66
CA ILE A 20 7.17 -12.52 7.00
C ILE A 20 6.74 -12.55 5.52
N LYS A 21 5.56 -13.08 5.26
CA LYS A 21 4.81 -12.81 4.02
C LYS A 21 3.32 -12.72 4.30
N VAL A 22 2.94 -12.29 5.51
CA VAL A 22 1.66 -11.64 5.71
C VAL A 22 1.84 -10.22 5.16
N GLN A 23 1.62 -10.13 3.85
CA GLN A 23 1.20 -8.96 3.11
C GLN A 23 0.64 -7.89 4.06
N ARG A 24 1.44 -6.89 4.42
CA ARG A 24 1.01 -5.77 5.27
C ARG A 24 -0.31 -5.24 4.71
N SER A 25 -1.41 -5.61 5.36
CA SER A 25 -2.74 -5.06 5.18
C SER A 25 -2.79 -3.74 5.94
N VAL A 26 -2.04 -2.75 5.47
CA VAL A 26 -2.24 -1.38 5.90
C VAL A 26 -2.67 -0.62 4.67
N VAL A 27 -3.96 -0.41 4.51
CA VAL A 27 -4.42 0.65 3.61
C VAL A 27 -5.12 1.70 4.46
N ASP A 28 -4.31 2.50 5.15
CA ASP A 28 -4.78 3.78 5.66
C ASP A 28 -4.74 4.85 4.57
N SER A 29 -3.74 4.83 3.68
CA SER A 29 -3.71 5.53 2.38
C SER A 29 -2.41 5.23 1.64
N LEU A 30 -2.45 4.99 0.33
CA LEU A 30 -1.28 4.86 -0.55
C LEU A 30 -1.38 5.87 -1.68
N TRP A 31 -0.35 6.70 -1.81
CA TRP A 31 -0.27 7.75 -2.80
C TRP A 31 0.73 7.43 -3.89
N LEU A 32 0.29 7.61 -5.13
CA LEU A 32 1.11 7.58 -6.33
C LEU A 32 1.05 8.94 -7.00
N LEU A 33 2.20 9.50 -7.35
CA LEU A 33 2.35 10.84 -7.93
C LEU A 33 3.08 10.77 -9.27
N ARG A 34 2.73 11.66 -10.18
CA ARG A 34 3.44 11.88 -11.43
C ARG A 34 3.47 13.38 -11.75
N ARG A 35 4.66 13.91 -12.04
CA ARG A 35 4.83 15.31 -12.45
C ARG A 35 4.24 15.51 -13.85
N SER A 36 3.46 16.56 -14.02
CA SER A 36 2.94 17.02 -15.30
C SER A 36 3.86 18.09 -15.90
N THR A 37 3.78 18.29 -17.22
CA THR A 37 4.59 19.27 -17.95
C THR A 37 4.21 20.72 -17.66
N ASP A 38 2.97 20.95 -17.19
CA ASP A 38 2.45 22.25 -16.76
C ASP A 38 2.89 22.67 -15.34
N GLY A 39 3.77 21.89 -14.71
CA GLY A 39 4.26 22.16 -13.35
C GLY A 39 3.38 21.59 -12.24
N GLY A 40 2.23 20.99 -12.55
CA GLY A 40 1.38 20.32 -11.58
C GLY A 40 1.74 18.86 -11.35
N THR A 41 0.89 18.17 -10.59
CA THR A 41 1.08 16.78 -10.17
C THR A 41 -0.22 16.01 -10.33
N ASP A 42 -0.22 15.01 -11.22
CA ASP A 42 -1.25 13.98 -11.21
C ASP A 42 -1.05 13.08 -9.99
N TYR A 43 -2.13 12.72 -9.31
CA TYR A 43 -2.09 11.82 -8.18
C TYR A 43 -3.13 10.70 -8.27
N VAL A 44 -2.78 9.54 -7.72
CA VAL A 44 -3.69 8.43 -7.45
C VAL A 44 -3.60 8.06 -5.97
N LEU A 45 -4.72 8.07 -5.27
CA LEU A 45 -4.85 7.68 -3.87
C LEU A 45 -5.64 6.38 -3.78
N PHE A 46 -5.06 5.35 -3.17
CA PHE A 46 -5.74 4.11 -2.77
C PHE A 46 -5.95 4.13 -1.26
N ARG A 47 -7.18 3.96 -0.76
CA ARG A 47 -7.47 3.92 0.68
C ARG A 47 -8.57 2.91 1.02
N GLY A 48 -8.59 2.43 2.26
CA GLY A 48 -9.56 1.46 2.78
C GLY A 48 -8.97 0.07 3.06
N GLY A 49 -9.30 -0.53 4.20
CA GLY A 49 -8.61 -1.69 4.76
C GLY A 49 -8.78 -3.02 4.02
N ASP A 50 -9.99 -3.57 4.01
CA ASP A 50 -10.22 -4.97 3.62
C ASP A 50 -10.76 -5.10 2.18
N GLU A 51 -11.96 -4.61 1.91
CA GLU A 51 -12.56 -4.49 0.57
C GLU A 51 -13.91 -3.74 0.71
N PRO A 52 -14.32 -2.88 -0.25
CA PRO A 52 -13.61 -2.44 -1.46
C PRO A 52 -12.55 -1.37 -1.18
N VAL A 53 -11.51 -1.34 -2.02
CA VAL A 53 -10.49 -0.29 -2.04
C VAL A 53 -11.03 0.92 -2.81
N GLU A 54 -11.05 2.08 -2.17
CA GLU A 54 -11.36 3.34 -2.85
C GLU A 54 -10.11 3.83 -3.59
N MET A 55 -10.26 4.11 -4.89
CA MET A 55 -9.23 4.71 -5.72
C MET A 55 -9.69 6.08 -6.20
N LEU A 56 -8.94 7.13 -5.85
CA LEU A 56 -9.14 8.50 -6.33
C LEU A 56 -8.03 8.86 -7.31
N GLU A 57 -8.41 9.39 -8.46
CA GLU A 57 -7.49 9.99 -9.43
C GLU A 57 -7.74 11.49 -9.43
N GLY A 58 -6.67 12.28 -9.41
CA GLY A 58 -6.79 13.73 -9.34
C GLY A 58 -5.55 14.45 -9.83
N TYR A 59 -5.57 15.77 -9.68
CA TYR A 59 -4.48 16.64 -10.07
C TYR A 59 -4.36 17.83 -9.12
N HIS A 60 -3.14 18.27 -8.90
CA HIS A 60 -2.83 19.42 -8.06
C HIS A 60 -1.80 20.31 -8.73
N LEU A 61 -2.20 21.56 -8.98
CA LEU A 61 -1.32 22.64 -9.42
C LEU A 61 -1.36 23.75 -8.37
N PRO A 62 -0.33 23.87 -7.51
CA PRO A 62 -0.25 24.96 -6.56
C PRO A 62 -0.35 26.32 -7.26
N PRO A 63 -1.03 27.32 -6.67
CA PRO A 63 -1.59 27.35 -5.31
C PRO A 63 -3.03 26.81 -5.18
N GLN A 64 -3.58 26.18 -6.22
CA GLN A 64 -4.99 25.79 -6.25
C GLN A 64 -5.27 24.57 -5.36
N MET A 65 -6.53 24.43 -4.91
CA MET A 65 -6.94 23.21 -4.22
C MET A 65 -6.80 21.97 -5.13
N PRO A 66 -6.33 20.83 -4.59
CA PRO A 66 -6.32 19.57 -5.31
C PRO A 66 -7.70 19.20 -5.83
N PHE A 67 -7.78 18.86 -7.11
CA PHE A 67 -9.02 18.46 -7.77
C PHE A 67 -9.09 16.94 -7.94
N ILE A 68 -10.23 16.33 -7.62
CA ILE A 68 -10.50 14.91 -7.86
C ILE A 68 -11.15 14.78 -9.24
N LYS A 69 -10.46 14.11 -10.17
CA LYS A 69 -10.93 13.82 -11.53
C LYS A 69 -11.91 12.64 -11.55
N ARG A 70 -11.60 11.59 -10.80
CA ARG A 70 -12.37 10.33 -10.83
C ARG A 70 -12.27 9.57 -9.51
N ARG A 71 -13.35 8.87 -9.15
CA ARG A 71 -13.42 7.93 -8.03
C ARG A 71 -13.85 6.55 -8.53
N LYS A 72 -13.23 5.49 -8.03
CA LYS A 72 -13.59 4.10 -8.30
C LYS A 72 -13.52 3.27 -7.03
N TRP A 73 -14.31 2.21 -6.99
CA TRP A 73 -14.23 1.17 -5.98
C TRP A 73 -13.73 -0.10 -6.66
N LEU A 74 -12.65 -0.67 -6.13
CA LEU A 74 -11.98 -1.84 -6.70
C LEU A 74 -11.92 -2.94 -5.65
N ASN A 75 -12.04 -4.19 -6.09
CA ASN A 75 -11.60 -5.29 -5.23
C ASN A 75 -10.07 -5.22 -5.06
N ARG A 76 -9.56 -6.00 -4.11
CA ARG A 76 -8.14 -5.98 -3.77
C ARG A 76 -7.22 -6.41 -4.92
N ALA A 77 -7.66 -7.34 -5.76
CA ALA A 77 -6.86 -7.85 -6.89
C ALA A 77 -6.72 -6.78 -7.98
N ASP A 78 -7.83 -6.12 -8.33
CA ASP A 78 -7.87 -5.05 -9.33
C ASP A 78 -7.11 -3.82 -8.86
N ALA A 79 -7.22 -3.44 -7.58
CA ALA A 79 -6.43 -2.35 -7.01
C ALA A 79 -4.91 -2.62 -7.15
N GLN A 80 -4.47 -3.85 -6.85
CA GLN A 80 -3.07 -4.24 -7.01
C GLN A 80 -2.61 -4.27 -8.47
N SER A 81 -3.46 -4.77 -9.38
CA SER A 81 -3.17 -4.79 -10.81
C SER A 81 -3.05 -3.38 -11.37
N CYS A 82 -3.99 -2.51 -11.01
CA CYS A 82 -4.01 -1.10 -11.37
C CYS A 82 -2.74 -0.39 -10.87
N ARG A 83 -2.39 -0.56 -9.59
CA ARG A 83 -1.19 0.02 -8.99
C ARG A 83 0.07 -0.37 -9.77
N ARG A 84 0.26 -1.67 -10.03
CA ARG A 84 1.43 -2.16 -10.78
C ARG A 84 1.52 -1.55 -12.18
N ARG A 85 0.39 -1.39 -12.87
CA ARG A 85 0.34 -0.76 -14.19
C ARG A 85 0.73 0.72 -14.13
N LEU A 86 0.21 1.47 -13.15
CA LEU A 86 0.55 2.87 -12.93
C LEU A 86 2.05 3.05 -12.69
N GLU A 87 2.64 2.21 -11.82
CA GLU A 87 4.06 2.24 -11.46
C GLU A 87 4.98 1.87 -12.63
N ARG A 88 4.63 0.81 -13.38
CA ARG A 88 5.53 0.23 -14.40
C ARG A 88 5.40 0.86 -15.77
N SER A 89 4.24 1.41 -16.11
CA SER A 89 3.92 1.79 -17.49
C SER A 89 3.50 3.25 -17.62
N GLU A 90 2.97 3.87 -16.57
CA GLU A 90 2.42 5.22 -16.65
C GLU A 90 3.29 6.28 -15.94
N GLY A 91 4.42 5.86 -15.35
CA GLY A 91 5.43 6.74 -14.75
C GLY A 91 5.09 7.26 -13.36
N TYR A 92 4.07 6.70 -12.71
CA TYR A 92 3.74 7.06 -11.34
C TYR A 92 4.76 6.50 -10.34
N ARG A 93 5.04 7.28 -9.28
CA ARG A 93 5.94 6.88 -8.20
C ARG A 93 5.26 7.07 -6.86
N HIS A 94 5.67 6.30 -5.85
CA HIS A 94 5.25 6.55 -4.48
C HIS A 94 5.63 7.96 -4.03
N GLY A 95 4.72 8.60 -3.31
CA GLY A 95 4.92 9.95 -2.80
C GLY A 95 4.21 10.18 -1.47
N ALA A 96 4.48 11.32 -0.86
CA ALA A 96 3.76 11.78 0.32
C ALA A 96 2.33 12.22 -0.06
N PRO A 97 1.39 12.23 0.89
CA PRO A 97 0.09 12.88 0.71
C PRO A 97 0.26 14.34 0.28
N LEU A 98 -0.60 14.79 -0.63
CA LEU A 98 -0.59 16.18 -1.10
C LEU A 98 -1.50 17.10 -0.27
N PHE A 99 -2.36 16.52 0.58
CA PHE A 99 -3.33 17.18 1.45
C PHE A 99 -3.77 16.24 2.57
#